data_AF-A0A9N9ESJ7-F1
#
_entry.id   AF-A0A9N9ESJ7-F1
#
_cell.length_a   1.000
_cell.length_b   1.000
_cell.length_c   1.000
_cell.angle_alpha   90.00
_cell.angle_beta   90.00
_cell.angle_gamma   90.00
#
_symmetry.space_group_name_H-M   'P 1'
#
loop_
_entity.id
_entity.type
_entity.pdbx_description
1 polymer ?
#
loop_
_entity_poly.entity_id
_entity_poly.type
_entity_poly.pdbx_seq_one_letter_code
_entity_poly.pdbx_strand_id
1 'polypeptide(L)'
;MQTLRECLKDLRIADYYRYPIAIAFKVVDRSKSKEEVIELGHAYELFIRTLPLPEITKESADLEQVEVKRIDEIDNVAIKETNKASLINATNAEVSVLSPLPS
;
A
#
# COMPACT_ATOMS: atom_id res chain seq x y z
N MET A 1 1.37 16.62 -5.49
CA MET A 1 0.58 15.37 -5.43
C MET A 1 -0.64 15.66 -4.57
N GLN A 2 -1.85 15.42 -5.08
CA GLN A 2 -3.06 15.51 -4.26
C GLN A 2 -3.22 14.22 -3.45
N THR A 3 -3.49 14.35 -2.16
CA THR A 3 -3.88 13.24 -1.29
C THR A 3 -5.36 12.92 -1.51
N LEU A 4 -5.81 11.69 -1.23
CA LEU A 4 -7.23 11.36 -1.29
C LEU A 4 -8.07 12.33 -0.43
N ARG A 5 -7.54 12.79 0.71
CA ARG A 5 -8.16 13.81 1.54
C ARG A 5 -8.38 15.13 0.79
N GLU A 6 -7.46 15.52 -0.09
CA GLU A 6 -7.58 16.72 -0.95
C GLU A 6 -8.57 16.48 -2.09
N CYS A 7 -8.53 15.31 -2.75
CA CYS A 7 -9.56 14.94 -3.74
C CYS A 7 -10.97 14.94 -3.12
N LEU A 8 -11.15 14.36 -1.93
CA LEU A 8 -12.44 14.32 -1.23
C LEU A 8 -12.91 15.68 -0.68
N LYS A 9 -11.99 16.65 -0.51
CA LYS A 9 -12.32 18.02 -0.11
C LYS A 9 -12.92 18.79 -1.29
N ASP A 10 -12.34 18.62 -2.48
CA ASP A 10 -12.80 19.28 -3.70
C ASP A 10 -14.13 18.67 -4.19
N LEU A 11 -14.38 17.41 -3.86
CA LEU A 11 -15.66 16.75 -4.10
C LEU A 11 -16.72 17.21 -3.09
N ARG A 12 -17.86 17.69 -3.60
CA ARG A 12 -19.06 18.07 -2.82
C ARG A 12 -19.80 16.85 -2.25
N ILE A 13 -19.08 15.96 -1.59
CA ILE A 13 -19.61 14.79 -0.90
C ILE A 13 -20.17 15.26 0.45
N ALA A 14 -21.38 14.80 0.79
CA ALA A 14 -21.95 15.05 2.11
C ALA A 14 -21.06 14.43 3.20
N ASP A 15 -20.89 15.13 4.33
CA ASP A 15 -19.99 14.70 5.41
C ASP A 15 -20.32 13.28 5.94
N TYR A 16 -21.60 12.89 5.86
CA TYR A 16 -22.07 11.54 6.15
C TYR A 16 -21.32 10.44 5.37
N TYR A 17 -21.00 10.68 4.10
CA TYR A 17 -20.26 9.73 3.25
C TYR A 17 -18.75 9.92 3.34
N ARG A 18 -18.27 11.12 3.65
CA ARG A 18 -16.82 11.40 3.74
C ARG A 18 -16.11 10.54 4.77
N TYR A 19 -16.72 10.34 5.94
CA TYR A 19 -16.10 9.56 7.01
C TYR A 19 -15.96 8.07 6.65
N PRO A 20 -17.02 7.35 6.23
CA PRO A 20 -16.91 5.97 5.74
C PRO A 20 -15.89 5.79 4.63
N ILE A 21 -15.88 6.69 3.63
CA ILE A 21 -14.92 6.66 2.52
C ILE A 21 -13.47 6.77 3.05
N ALA A 22 -13.21 7.74 3.94
CA ALA A 22 -11.88 7.92 4.51
C ALA A 22 -11.41 6.74 5.37
N ILE A 23 -12.34 6.06 6.05
CA ILE A 23 -12.02 4.84 6.83
C ILE A 23 -11.70 3.68 5.89
N ALA A 24 -12.54 3.42 4.89
CA ALA A 24 -12.32 2.34 3.94
C ALA A 24 -10.98 2.52 3.21
N PHE A 25 -10.63 3.75 2.82
CA PHE A 25 -9.34 4.06 2.25
C PHE A 25 -8.17 3.72 3.18
N LYS A 26 -8.25 4.11 4.46
CA LYS A 26 -7.20 3.81 5.44
C LYS A 26 -7.00 2.32 5.66
N VAL A 27 -8.03 1.50 5.42
CA VAL A 27 -7.91 0.04 5.50
C VAL A 27 -7.04 -0.46 4.35
N VAL A 28 -7.31 -0.02 3.10
CA VAL A 28 -6.48 -0.34 1.92
C VAL A 28 -5.04 0.15 2.08
N ASP A 29 -4.86 1.39 2.56
CA ASP A 29 -3.53 2.00 2.73
C ASP A 29 -2.67 1.25 3.77
N ARG A 30 -3.29 0.60 4.74
CA ARG A 30 -2.62 -0.16 5.81
C ARG A 30 -2.29 -1.61 5.44
N SER A 31 -2.70 -2.06 4.27
CA SER A 31 -2.36 -3.40 3.77
C SER A 31 -0.85 -3.60 3.70
N LYS A 32 -0.44 -4.84 3.95
CA LYS A 32 0.99 -5.22 4.03
C LYS A 32 1.44 -6.11 2.88
N SER A 33 0.50 -6.72 2.18
CA SER A 33 0.77 -7.57 1.01
C SER A 33 0.09 -7.00 -0.22
N LYS A 34 0.62 -7.33 -1.40
CA LYS A 34 0.04 -6.87 -2.67
C LYS A 34 -1.34 -7.47 -2.90
N GLU A 35 -1.48 -8.75 -2.59
CA GLU A 35 -2.74 -9.48 -2.71
C GLU A 35 -3.82 -8.81 -1.88
N GLU A 36 -3.50 -8.41 -0.65
CA GLU A 36 -4.41 -7.69 0.23
C GLU A 36 -4.73 -6.27 -0.27
N VAL A 37 -3.75 -5.56 -0.87
CA VAL A 37 -4.02 -4.25 -1.50
C VAL A 37 -5.00 -4.40 -2.67
N ILE A 38 -4.80 -5.39 -3.54
CA ILE A 38 -5.65 -5.64 -4.71
C ILE A 38 -7.07 -6.04 -4.27
N GLU A 39 -7.18 -7.00 -3.35
CA GLU A 39 -8.48 -7.47 -2.87
C GLU A 39 -9.28 -6.36 -2.18
N LEU A 40 -8.65 -5.62 -1.27
CA LEU A 40 -9.31 -4.52 -0.56
C LEU A 40 -9.54 -3.31 -1.45
N GLY A 41 -8.69 -3.11 -2.46
CA GLY A 41 -8.86 -2.11 -3.51
C GLY A 41 -10.15 -2.33 -4.30
N HIS A 42 -10.35 -3.54 -4.82
CA HIS A 42 -11.61 -3.94 -5.46
C HIS A 42 -12.82 -3.82 -4.53
N ALA A 43 -12.67 -4.21 -3.25
CA ALA A 43 -13.75 -4.08 -2.28
C ALA A 43 -14.11 -2.61 -2.01
N TYR A 44 -13.12 -1.71 -1.98
CA TYR A 44 -13.33 -0.28 -1.85
C TYR A 44 -14.02 0.31 -3.08
N GLU A 45 -13.59 -0.06 -4.28
CA GLU A 45 -14.23 0.38 -5.53
C GLU A 45 -15.72 0.00 -5.55
N LEU A 46 -16.03 -1.26 -5.20
CA LEU A 46 -17.40 -1.73 -5.04
C LEU A 46 -18.16 -0.91 -3.99
N PHE A 47 -17.55 -0.66 -2.83
CA PHE A 47 -18.14 0.17 -1.79
C PHE A 47 -18.50 1.57 -2.30
N ILE A 48 -17.59 2.28 -2.98
CA ILE A 48 -17.84 3.61 -3.55
C ILE A 48 -19.00 3.56 -4.57
N ARG A 49 -19.03 2.54 -5.43
CA ARG A 49 -20.09 2.36 -6.43
C ARG A 49 -21.47 2.19 -5.80
N THR A 50 -21.57 1.53 -4.64
CA THR A 50 -22.84 1.36 -3.91
C THR A 50 -23.37 2.65 -3.27
N LEU A 51 -22.53 3.66 -3.07
CA LEU A 51 -22.97 4.92 -2.48
C LEU A 51 -23.85 5.70 -3.46
N PRO A 52 -24.92 6.38 -2.98
CA PRO A 52 -25.77 7.23 -3.81
C PRO A 52 -25.09 8.58 -4.07
N LEU A 53 -23.90 8.54 -4.69
CA LEU A 53 -23.10 9.70 -5.07
C LEU A 53 -23.19 9.94 -6.59
N PRO A 54 -23.03 11.20 -7.05
CA PRO A 54 -22.91 11.50 -8.48
C PRO A 54 -21.74 10.74 -9.12
N GLU A 55 -21.90 10.31 -10.36
CA GLU A 55 -20.92 9.46 -11.07
C GLU A 55 -19.55 10.12 -11.22
N ILE A 56 -19.52 11.43 -11.51
CA ILE A 56 -18.29 12.26 -11.53
C ILE A 56 -17.53 12.27 -10.19
N THR A 57 -18.24 12.02 -9.10
CA THR A 57 -17.68 11.94 -7.74
C THR A 57 -17.16 10.54 -7.42
N LYS A 58 -17.62 9.52 -8.15
CA LYS A 58 -17.14 8.14 -8.03
C LYS A 58 -15.84 7.95 -8.80
N GLU A 59 -15.76 8.44 -10.05
CA GLU A 59 -14.54 8.38 -10.87
C GLU A 59 -13.33 9.06 -10.21
N SER A 60 -13.57 10.14 -9.48
CA SER A 60 -12.53 10.89 -8.75
C SER A 60 -12.16 10.28 -7.40
N ALA A 61 -12.95 9.32 -6.92
CA ALA A 61 -12.66 8.50 -5.75
C ALA A 61 -12.04 7.15 -6.14
N ASP A 62 -11.86 6.86 -7.43
CA ASP A 62 -11.26 5.63 -7.92
C ASP A 62 -9.80 5.49 -7.46
N LEU A 63 -9.49 4.31 -6.93
CA LEU A 63 -8.27 3.98 -6.19
C LEU A 63 -7.07 3.63 -7.07
N GLU A 64 -7.22 3.60 -8.41
CA GLU A 64 -6.17 3.09 -9.31
C GLU A 64 -4.79 3.69 -9.02
N GLN A 65 -4.72 5.00 -8.72
CA GLN A 65 -3.45 5.67 -8.44
C GLN A 65 -2.85 5.35 -7.05
N VAL A 66 -3.66 4.88 -6.11
CA VAL A 66 -3.25 4.57 -4.74
C VAL A 66 -2.80 3.12 -4.65
N GLU A 67 -3.52 2.20 -5.29
CA GLU A 67 -3.12 0.79 -5.38
C GLU A 67 -1.75 0.64 -6.04
N VAL A 68 -1.52 1.30 -7.18
CA VAL A 68 -0.23 1.26 -7.88
C VAL A 68 0.91 1.74 -6.98
N LYS A 69 0.73 2.87 -6.28
CA LYS A 69 1.76 3.41 -5.38
C LYS A 69 2.04 2.50 -4.18
N ARG A 70 0.99 1.91 -3.59
CA ARG A 70 1.17 1.07 -2.41
C ARG A 70 1.83 -0.26 -2.76
N ILE A 71 1.51 -0.82 -3.92
CA ILE A 71 2.18 -2.01 -4.47
C ILE A 71 3.68 -1.73 -4.70
N ASP A 72 4.02 -0.58 -5.31
CA ASP A 72 5.42 -0.17 -5.51
C ASP A 72 6.18 0.00 -4.18
N GLU A 73 5.54 0.56 -3.15
CA GLU A 73 6.14 0.69 -1.82
C GLU A 73 6.42 -0.67 -1.17
N ILE A 74 5.49 -1.61 -1.28
CA ILE A 74 5.65 -2.98 -0.76
C ILE A 74 6.83 -3.67 -1.45
N ASP A 75 6.96 -3.51 -2.77
CA ASP A 75 8.10 -4.06 -3.53
C ASP A 75 9.44 -3.49 -3.09
N ASN A 76 9.52 -2.18 -2.91
CA ASN A 76 10.75 -1.52 -2.48
C ASN A 76 11.18 -1.95 -1.08
N VAL A 77 10.23 -2.21 -0.17
CA VAL A 77 10.53 -2.77 1.16
C VAL A 77 11.04 -4.20 1.06
N ALA A 78 10.39 -5.06 0.27
CA ALA A 78 10.82 -6.45 0.08
C ALA A 78 12.23 -6.57 -0.52
N ILE A 79 12.58 -5.71 -1.49
CA ILE A 79 13.92 -5.63 -2.09
C ILE A 79 14.96 -5.19 -1.05
N LYS A 80 14.61 -4.26 -0.16
CA LYS A 80 15.53 -3.77 0.87
C LYS A 80 15.81 -4.84 1.94
N GLU A 81 14.81 -5.63 2.32
CA GLU A 81 14.96 -6.71 3.28
C GLU A 81 15.79 -7.88 2.73
N THR A 82 15.57 -8.26 1.47
CA THR A 82 16.34 -9.31 0.79
C THR A 82 17.82 -8.94 0.62
N ASN A 83 18.11 -7.68 0.29
CA ASN A 83 19.48 -7.17 0.22
C ASN A 83 20.16 -7.17 1.60
N LYS A 84 19.44 -6.82 2.66
CA LYS A 84 19.96 -6.85 4.04
C LYS A 84 20.26 -8.27 4.52
N ALA A 85 19.37 -9.23 4.23
CA ALA A 85 19.56 -10.63 4.57
C ALA A 85 20.76 -11.25 3.82
N SER A 86 20.92 -10.90 2.54
CA SER A 86 22.07 -11.32 1.73
C SER A 86 23.41 -10.80 2.29
N LEU A 87 23.45 -9.54 2.76
CA LEU A 87 24.65 -8.95 3.37
C LEU A 87 25.08 -9.67 4.66
N ILE A 88 24.11 -10.04 5.50
CA ILE A 88 24.34 -10.76 6.77
C ILE A 88 24.84 -12.18 6.51
N ASN A 89 24.27 -12.87 5.52
CA ASN A 89 24.72 -14.20 5.15
C ASN A 89 26.13 -14.20 4.55
N ALA A 90 26.48 -13.19 3.75
CA ALA A 90 27.83 -13.03 3.21
C ALA A 90 28.87 -12.78 4.33
N THR A 91 28.56 -11.92 5.30
CA THR A 91 29.45 -11.67 6.45
C THR A 91 29.62 -12.90 7.35
N ASN A 92 28.54 -13.64 7.61
CA ASN A 92 28.63 -14.88 8.41
C ASN A 92 29.42 -16.00 7.70
N ALA A 93 29.35 -16.06 6.37
CA ALA A 93 30.15 -17.00 5.58
C ALA A 93 31.65 -16.68 5.65
N GLU A 94 32.04 -15.40 5.55
CA GLU A 94 33.45 -14.99 5.65
C GLU A 94 34.05 -15.25 7.05
N VAL A 95 33.27 -15.06 8.11
CA VAL A 95 33.70 -15.33 9.50
C VAL A 95 33.89 -16.83 9.75
N SER A 96 33.11 -17.69 9.08
CA SER A 96 33.18 -19.15 9.28
C SER A 96 34.37 -19.82 8.57
N VAL A 97 35.01 -19.18 7.60
CA VAL A 97 36.19 -19.72 6.87
C VAL A 97 37.51 -19.41 7.60
N LEU A 98 37.47 -18.48 8.57
CA LEU A 98 38.62 -18.06 9.37
C LEU A 98 38.77 -18.88 10.67
N SER A 99 38.53 -20.19 10.64
CA SER A 99 38.93 -21.06 11.76
C SER A 99 40.44 -21.30 11.71
N PRO A 100 41.19 -21.12 12.82
CA PRO A 100 42.65 -21.18 12.81
C PRO A 100 43.13 -22.59 12.46
N LEU A 101 44.09 -22.67 11.53
CA LEU A 101 44.75 -23.92 11.15
C LEU A 101 45.33 -24.60 12.41
N PRO A 102 45.05 -25.88 12.67
CA PRO A 102 45.65 -26.57 13.80
C PRO A 102 47.18 -26.64 13.61
N SER A 103 47.88 -26.26 14.67
CA SER A 103 49.35 -26.17 14.76
C SER A 103 50.04 -27.52 14.76
#